data_AF-A0A9N9BDW6-F1
#
_entry.id   AF-A0A9N9BDW6-F1
#
_cell.length_a   1.000
_cell.length_b   1.000
_cell.length_c   1.000
_cell.angle_alpha   90.00
_cell.angle_beta   90.00
_cell.angle_gamma   90.00
#
_symmetry.space_group_name_H-M   'P 1'
#
loop_
_entity.id
_entity.type
_entity.pdbx_description
1 polymer ?
#
loop_
_entity_poly.entity_id
_entity_poly.type
_entity_poly.pdbx_seq_one_letter_code
_entity_poly.pdbx_strand_id
1 'polypeptide(L)'
;MSDILSTPQTTQLEAIPVDLTPLDIPDYKNICAFTIDNVCTPEECDALIKLSETDGYEAALVNIGGGQQQLMTDVRKSSRYIRDDVKLASDLWSRISKFVPATWSKESFPVIGLNERLRFLRYDPGERFKPHQDGPYQRPDGSETTFVTVQLYLNDEGLEGGETSFLNFTGNKVKVTPKTGM
;
A
#
# COMPACT_ATOMS: atom_id res chain seq x y z
N MET A 1 -3.39 -20.27 -12.48
CA MET A 1 -2.90 -18.89 -12.61
C MET A 1 -1.38 -18.95 -12.62
N SER A 2 -0.76 -18.22 -13.53
CA SER A 2 0.71 -18.06 -13.57
C SER A 2 1.21 -17.51 -12.24
N ASP A 3 2.33 -18.03 -11.77
CA ASP A 3 2.97 -17.55 -10.55
C ASP A 3 3.65 -16.20 -10.84
N ILE A 4 2.92 -15.11 -10.59
CA ILE A 4 3.33 -13.74 -10.96
C ILE A 4 4.63 -13.34 -10.25
N LEU A 5 4.81 -13.77 -9.00
CA LEU A 5 5.98 -13.45 -8.18
C LEU A 5 6.99 -14.60 -8.12
N SER A 6 7.14 -15.32 -9.24
CA SER A 6 8.03 -16.48 -9.35
C SER A 6 9.50 -16.14 -9.54
N THR A 7 9.84 -14.88 -9.79
CA THR A 7 11.24 -14.48 -9.99
C THR A 7 11.97 -14.56 -8.65
N PRO A 8 13.09 -15.31 -8.56
CA PRO A 8 13.90 -15.31 -7.35
C PRO A 8 14.37 -13.90 -7.02
N GLN A 9 14.29 -13.50 -5.76
CA GLN A 9 14.90 -12.25 -5.32
C GLN A 9 16.42 -12.36 -5.39
N THR A 10 16.99 -11.74 -6.43
CA THR A 10 18.44 -11.69 -6.66
C THR A 10 19.09 -10.49 -5.99
N THR A 11 18.31 -9.46 -5.67
CA THR A 11 18.75 -8.26 -4.96
C THR A 11 18.49 -8.41 -3.47
N GLN A 12 19.47 -8.03 -2.65
CA GLN A 12 19.25 -7.91 -1.22
C GLN A 12 18.35 -6.70 -0.95
N LEU A 13 17.15 -6.98 -0.41
CA LEU A 13 16.25 -5.93 0.05
C LEU A 13 16.79 -5.23 1.31
N GLU A 14 16.48 -3.96 1.44
CA GLU A 14 16.77 -3.12 2.60
C GLU A 14 15.55 -2.25 2.92
N ALA A 15 15.21 -2.12 4.21
CA ALA A 15 14.20 -1.18 4.67
C ALA A 15 14.87 0.17 4.96
N ILE A 16 14.43 1.20 4.26
CA ILE A 16 14.95 2.56 4.35
C ILE A 16 13.94 3.41 5.13
N PRO A 17 14.25 3.86 6.37
CA PRO A 17 13.34 4.70 7.14
C PRO A 17 12.97 5.97 6.38
N VAL A 18 11.69 6.34 6.39
CA VAL A 18 11.25 7.65 5.91
C VAL A 18 11.55 8.68 6.99
N ASP A 19 12.28 9.74 6.65
CA ASP A 19 12.54 10.84 7.57
C ASP A 19 11.28 11.70 7.75
N LEU A 20 10.49 11.41 8.79
CA LEU A 20 9.32 12.22 9.15
C LEU A 20 9.66 13.36 10.12
N THR A 21 10.93 13.64 10.42
CA THR A 21 11.30 14.75 11.33
C THR A 21 10.72 16.11 10.89
N PRO A 22 10.56 16.42 9.58
CA PRO A 22 9.89 17.66 9.16
C PRO A 22 8.41 17.76 9.56
N LEU A 23 7.78 16.66 9.95
CA LEU A 23 6.39 16.66 10.40
C LEU A 23 6.24 17.15 11.85
N ASP A 24 7.31 17.29 12.62
CA ASP A 24 7.28 17.81 14.00
C ASP A 24 6.20 17.12 14.88
N ILE A 25 6.11 15.80 14.77
CA ILE A 25 5.10 15.00 15.47
C ILE A 25 5.63 14.59 16.85
N PRO A 26 4.85 14.77 17.94
CA PRO A 26 5.18 14.21 19.25
C PRO A 26 5.40 12.69 19.16
N ASP A 27 6.36 12.16 19.92
CA ASP A 27 6.65 10.72 19.96
C ASP A 27 7.02 10.06 18.61
N TYR A 28 7.67 10.82 17.70
CA TYR A 28 8.20 10.36 16.40
C TYR A 28 8.85 8.96 16.44
N LYS A 29 9.56 8.64 17.53
CA LYS A 29 10.29 7.37 17.70
C LYS A 29 9.40 6.13 17.67
N ASN A 30 8.08 6.28 17.82
CA ASN A 30 7.12 5.19 17.81
C ASN A 30 6.34 5.08 16.47
N ILE A 31 6.71 5.88 15.46
CA ILE A 31 6.07 5.85 14.14
C ILE A 31 6.82 4.88 13.23
N CYS A 32 6.07 3.98 12.59
CA CYS A 32 6.61 3.03 11.62
C CYS A 32 6.35 3.54 10.19
N ALA A 33 7.38 4.01 9.51
CA ALA A 33 7.34 4.37 8.10
C ALA A 33 8.71 4.12 7.45
N PHE A 34 8.76 3.28 6.42
CA PHE A 34 9.95 2.96 5.66
C PHE A 34 9.56 2.55 4.24
N THR A 35 10.51 2.59 3.31
CA THR A 35 10.38 2.03 1.96
C THR A 35 11.26 0.80 1.83
N ILE A 36 10.93 -0.09 0.88
CA ILE A 36 11.78 -1.21 0.50
C ILE A 36 11.86 -1.22 -1.03
N ASP A 37 13.03 -0.97 -1.59
CA ASP A 37 13.19 -0.97 -3.04
C ASP A 37 13.33 -2.40 -3.60
N ASN A 38 12.87 -2.62 -4.83
CA ASN A 38 13.01 -3.87 -5.58
C ASN A 38 12.27 -5.07 -4.95
N VAL A 39 11.18 -4.82 -4.21
CA VAL A 39 10.26 -5.87 -3.73
C VAL A 39 9.74 -6.68 -4.91
N CYS A 40 9.40 -6.02 -6.02
CA CYS A 40 9.04 -6.67 -7.29
C CYS A 40 9.96 -6.21 -8.42
N THR A 41 10.21 -7.07 -9.40
CA THR A 41 10.90 -6.65 -10.64
C THR A 41 9.96 -5.85 -11.54
N PRO A 42 10.48 -5.08 -12.51
CA PRO A 42 9.64 -4.41 -13.50
C PRO A 42 8.69 -5.35 -14.24
N GLU A 43 9.15 -6.56 -14.59
CA GLU A 43 8.34 -7.57 -15.29
C GLU A 43 7.20 -8.11 -14.41
N GLU A 44 7.44 -8.27 -13.11
CA GLU A 44 6.42 -8.66 -12.14
C GLU A 44 5.39 -7.55 -11.96
N CYS A 45 5.85 -6.29 -11.91
CA CYS A 45 4.97 -5.12 -11.86
C CYS A 45 4.10 -5.02 -13.11
N ASP A 46 4.67 -5.20 -14.31
CA ASP A 46 3.94 -5.24 -15.57
C ASP A 46 2.90 -6.37 -15.60
N ALA A 47 3.24 -7.55 -15.06
CA ALA A 47 2.30 -8.67 -14.97
C ALA A 47 1.14 -8.37 -14.00
N LEU A 48 1.41 -7.68 -12.89
CA LEU A 48 0.41 -7.20 -11.94
C LEU A 48 -0.50 -6.13 -12.56
N ILE A 49 0.06 -5.20 -13.34
CA ILE A 49 -0.72 -4.21 -14.09
C ILE A 49 -1.64 -4.93 -15.07
N LYS A 50 -1.11 -5.82 -15.93
CA LYS A 50 -1.89 -6.58 -16.92
C LYS A 50 -3.01 -7.40 -16.27
N LEU A 51 -2.74 -8.04 -15.12
CA LEU A 51 -3.74 -8.74 -14.33
C LEU A 51 -4.90 -7.80 -13.98
N SER A 52 -4.57 -6.64 -13.39
CA SER A 52 -5.58 -5.68 -12.94
C SER A 52 -6.39 -5.04 -14.08
N GLU A 53 -5.77 -4.82 -15.24
CA GLU A 53 -6.44 -4.23 -16.40
C GLU A 53 -7.35 -5.22 -17.12
N THR A 54 -7.00 -6.51 -17.11
CA THR A 54 -7.80 -7.57 -17.75
C THR A 54 -9.15 -7.75 -17.04
N ASP A 55 -9.15 -7.74 -15.70
CA ASP A 55 -10.35 -7.95 -14.90
C ASP A 55 -11.21 -6.67 -14.76
N GLY A 56 -10.64 -5.51 -15.10
CA GLY A 56 -11.35 -4.24 -15.22
C GLY A 56 -11.30 -3.38 -13.95
N TYR A 57 -11.23 -2.08 -14.16
CA TYR A 57 -11.21 -1.06 -13.13
C TYR A 57 -12.56 -0.37 -12.99
N GLU A 58 -12.98 -0.10 -11.76
CA GLU A 58 -14.17 0.70 -11.44
C GLU A 58 -13.78 1.98 -10.70
N ALA A 59 -14.69 2.95 -10.61
CA ALA A 59 -14.46 4.15 -9.81
C ALA A 59 -14.22 3.79 -8.34
N ALA A 60 -13.12 4.28 -7.76
CA ALA A 60 -12.76 3.97 -6.40
C ALA A 60 -13.65 4.74 -5.39
N LEU A 61 -14.44 4.00 -4.61
CA LEU A 61 -15.31 4.58 -3.58
C LEU A 61 -14.55 4.91 -2.28
N VAL A 62 -15.05 5.92 -1.55
CA VAL A 62 -14.59 6.32 -0.22
C VAL A 62 -15.34 5.52 0.85
N ASN A 63 -14.62 4.97 1.83
CA ASN A 63 -15.23 4.33 3.00
C ASN A 63 -15.75 5.43 3.94
N ILE A 64 -17.04 5.40 4.23
CA ILE A 64 -17.73 6.39 5.08
C ILE A 64 -18.16 5.81 6.44
N GLY A 65 -17.66 4.61 6.80
CA GLY A 65 -17.99 3.90 8.03
C GLY A 65 -19.25 3.04 7.92
N GLY A 66 -19.49 2.19 8.92
CA GLY A 66 -20.69 1.34 8.99
C GLY A 66 -20.83 0.32 7.85
N GLY A 67 -19.72 -0.05 7.20
CA GLY A 67 -19.72 -0.94 6.04
C GLY A 67 -20.19 -0.28 4.74
N GLN A 68 -20.39 1.05 4.71
CA GLN A 68 -20.86 1.78 3.54
C GLN A 68 -19.72 2.43 2.76
N GLN A 69 -19.91 2.56 1.45
CA GLN A 69 -18.99 3.27 0.56
C GLN A 69 -19.75 4.23 -0.36
N GLN A 70 -19.14 5.37 -0.68
CA GLN A 70 -19.75 6.40 -1.52
C GLN A 70 -18.78 6.91 -2.58
N LEU A 71 -19.31 7.22 -3.76
CA LEU A 71 -18.56 7.91 -4.81
C LEU A 71 -18.44 9.39 -4.45
N MET A 72 -17.22 9.85 -4.19
CA MET A 72 -16.92 11.24 -3.82
C MET A 72 -15.73 11.74 -4.63
N THR A 73 -15.97 12.09 -5.90
CA THR A 73 -14.90 12.42 -6.86
C THR A 73 -14.11 13.68 -6.51
N ASP A 74 -14.64 14.53 -5.63
CA ASP A 74 -13.92 15.68 -5.09
C ASP A 74 -12.90 15.27 -4.02
N VAL A 75 -13.12 14.14 -3.32
CA VAL A 75 -12.26 13.58 -2.27
C VAL A 75 -11.30 12.54 -2.83
N ARG A 76 -11.83 11.58 -3.59
CA ARG A 76 -11.06 10.53 -4.25
C ARG A 76 -11.47 10.47 -5.70
N LYS A 77 -10.52 10.80 -6.56
CA LYS A 77 -10.62 10.59 -7.99
C LYS A 77 -9.53 9.58 -8.34
N SER A 78 -9.91 8.32 -8.44
CA SER A 78 -9.05 7.24 -8.92
C SER A 78 -9.90 6.04 -9.31
N SER A 79 -9.30 5.11 -10.02
CA SER A 79 -9.91 3.82 -10.32
C SER A 79 -9.34 2.74 -9.41
N ARG A 80 -10.17 1.75 -9.06
CA ARG A 80 -9.79 0.62 -8.21
C ARG A 80 -10.29 -0.70 -8.76
N TYR A 81 -9.42 -1.69 -8.73
CA TYR A 81 -9.75 -3.09 -8.89
C TYR A 81 -9.44 -3.82 -7.57
N ILE A 82 -10.35 -4.66 -7.10
CA ILE A 82 -10.18 -5.44 -5.87
C ILE A 82 -10.18 -6.92 -6.21
N ARG A 83 -9.19 -7.63 -5.68
CA ARG A 83 -9.02 -9.05 -5.87
C ARG A 83 -8.63 -9.71 -4.56
N ASP A 84 -9.34 -10.77 -4.19
CA ASP A 84 -8.92 -11.63 -3.08
C ASP A 84 -7.96 -12.69 -3.64
N ASP A 85 -6.68 -12.65 -3.24
CA ASP A 85 -5.63 -13.54 -3.73
C ASP A 85 -4.65 -13.92 -2.62
N VAL A 86 -4.91 -15.06 -1.98
CA VAL A 86 -4.13 -15.56 -0.83
C VAL A 86 -2.69 -15.86 -1.21
N LYS A 87 -2.47 -16.42 -2.41
CA LYS A 87 -1.12 -16.79 -2.86
C LYS A 87 -0.29 -15.54 -3.07
N LEU A 88 -0.80 -14.57 -3.84
CA LEU A 88 -0.08 -13.34 -4.14
C LEU A 88 0.23 -12.54 -2.87
N ALA A 89 -0.72 -12.46 -1.93
CA ALA A 89 -0.49 -11.83 -0.63
C ALA A 89 0.60 -12.56 0.19
N SER A 90 0.60 -13.90 0.20
CA SER A 90 1.62 -14.69 0.88
C SER A 90 3.00 -14.55 0.24
N ASP A 91 3.07 -14.51 -1.09
CA ASP A 91 4.33 -14.33 -1.82
C ASP A 91 4.94 -12.96 -1.55
N LEU A 92 4.14 -11.88 -1.61
CA LEU A 92 4.57 -10.54 -1.21
C LEU A 92 5.04 -10.52 0.25
N TRP A 93 4.26 -11.12 1.15
CA TRP A 93 4.60 -11.19 2.57
C TRP A 93 5.95 -11.89 2.80
N SER A 94 6.23 -12.98 2.08
CA SER A 94 7.50 -13.70 2.19
C SER A 94 8.72 -12.83 1.88
N ARG A 95 8.57 -11.84 1.00
CA ARG A 95 9.64 -10.92 0.60
C ARG A 95 9.88 -9.84 1.66
N ILE A 96 8.82 -9.33 2.27
CA ILE A 96 8.89 -8.13 3.13
C ILE A 96 8.83 -8.43 4.65
N SER A 97 8.35 -9.61 5.06
CA SER A 97 8.01 -9.92 6.46
C SER A 97 9.15 -9.66 7.44
N LYS A 98 10.40 -9.90 7.05
CA LYS A 98 11.59 -9.67 7.88
C LYS A 98 11.82 -8.20 8.27
N PHE A 99 11.21 -7.26 7.57
CA PHE A 99 11.31 -5.82 7.84
C PHE A 99 10.14 -5.29 8.66
N VAL A 100 9.06 -6.07 8.74
CA VAL A 100 7.86 -5.68 9.48
C VAL A 100 8.02 -6.13 10.94
N PRO A 101 7.66 -5.29 11.93
CA PRO A 101 7.69 -5.71 13.33
C PRO A 101 6.89 -7.01 13.54
N ALA A 102 7.45 -7.95 14.30
CA ALA A 102 6.78 -9.21 14.60
C ALA A 102 5.49 -9.02 15.44
N THR A 103 5.37 -7.88 16.11
CA THR A 103 4.19 -7.50 16.89
C THR A 103 3.85 -6.02 16.69
N TRP A 104 2.58 -5.67 16.91
CA TRP A 104 2.04 -4.32 16.81
C TRP A 104 1.42 -3.86 18.13
N SER A 105 1.32 -2.52 18.31
CA SER A 105 0.75 -1.87 19.50
C SER A 105 1.39 -2.35 20.82
N LYS A 106 2.68 -2.05 21.01
CA LYS A 106 3.45 -2.44 22.21
C LYS A 106 3.33 -3.94 22.51
N GLU A 107 3.55 -4.77 21.51
CA GLU A 107 3.54 -6.23 21.61
C GLU A 107 2.18 -6.89 21.86
N SER A 108 1.08 -6.14 21.78
CA SER A 108 -0.26 -6.67 22.05
C SER A 108 -0.81 -7.56 20.94
N PHE A 109 -0.39 -7.34 19.69
CA PHE A 109 -0.91 -8.08 18.54
C PHE A 109 0.23 -8.71 17.74
N PRO A 110 0.24 -10.04 17.54
CA PRO A 110 1.19 -10.67 16.63
C PRO A 110 0.89 -10.25 15.18
N VAL A 111 1.93 -9.93 14.41
CA VAL A 111 1.81 -9.65 12.98
C VAL A 111 2.02 -10.94 12.22
N ILE A 112 1.01 -11.34 11.44
CA ILE A 112 0.94 -12.69 10.84
C ILE A 112 1.00 -12.69 9.31
N GLY A 113 0.69 -11.57 8.65
CA GLY A 113 0.64 -11.53 7.19
C GLY A 113 0.02 -10.27 6.61
N LEU A 114 -0.04 -10.24 5.28
CA LEU A 114 -0.88 -9.33 4.52
C LEU A 114 -2.30 -9.91 4.38
N ASN A 115 -3.30 -9.04 4.33
CA ASN A 115 -4.66 -9.48 4.00
C ASN A 115 -4.72 -9.85 2.50
N GLU A 116 -5.48 -10.89 2.16
CA GLU A 116 -5.61 -11.40 0.78
C GLU A 116 -6.39 -10.46 -0.13
N ARG A 117 -7.15 -9.51 0.42
CA ARG A 117 -7.93 -8.53 -0.34
C ARG A 117 -7.02 -7.41 -0.86
N LEU A 118 -6.38 -7.69 -1.98
CA LEU A 118 -5.50 -6.77 -2.70
C LEU A 118 -6.31 -5.69 -3.41
N ARG A 119 -5.78 -4.46 -3.39
CA ARG A 119 -6.42 -3.28 -3.99
C ARG A 119 -5.45 -2.67 -4.99
N PHE A 120 -5.74 -2.82 -6.26
CA PHE A 120 -5.03 -2.17 -7.34
C PHE A 120 -5.63 -0.78 -7.55
N LEU A 121 -4.79 0.24 -7.59
CA LEU A 121 -5.20 1.63 -7.74
C LEU A 121 -4.54 2.23 -8.97
N ARG A 122 -5.36 2.81 -9.85
CA ARG A 122 -4.90 3.53 -11.04
C ARG A 122 -5.29 4.99 -10.93
N TYR A 123 -4.36 5.86 -11.28
CA TYR A 123 -4.52 7.31 -11.29
C TYR A 123 -4.15 7.82 -12.67
N ASP A 124 -5.13 8.38 -13.38
CA ASP A 124 -4.89 9.10 -14.63
C ASP A 124 -4.47 10.57 -14.36
N PRO A 125 -3.98 11.33 -15.35
CA PRO A 125 -3.58 12.71 -15.13
C PRO A 125 -4.66 13.57 -14.43
N GLY A 126 -4.27 14.21 -13.32
CA GLY A 126 -5.15 15.05 -12.49
C GLY A 126 -6.01 14.29 -11.47
N GLU A 127 -5.93 12.97 -11.45
CA GLU A 127 -6.52 12.12 -10.42
C GLU A 127 -5.70 12.16 -9.12
N ARG A 128 -6.38 11.95 -7.98
CA ARG A 128 -5.79 12.11 -6.65
C ARG A 128 -6.64 11.49 -5.56
N PHE A 129 -6.05 11.32 -4.39
CA PHE A 129 -6.79 11.07 -3.15
C PHE A 129 -6.41 12.15 -2.13
N LYS A 130 -7.42 12.88 -1.62
CA LYS A 130 -7.25 13.87 -0.55
C LYS A 130 -6.64 13.23 0.72
N PRO A 131 -6.04 14.05 1.60
CA PRO A 131 -5.57 13.61 2.92
C PRO A 131 -6.60 12.77 3.68
N HIS A 132 -6.19 11.60 4.17
CA HIS A 132 -7.05 10.67 4.91
C HIS A 132 -6.20 9.75 5.80
N GLN A 133 -6.87 8.97 6.64
CA GLN A 133 -6.30 7.81 7.31
C GLN A 133 -6.91 6.54 6.71
N ASP A 134 -6.10 5.49 6.58
CA ASP A 134 -6.60 4.20 6.11
C ASP A 134 -7.53 3.57 7.16
N GLY A 135 -8.64 3.04 6.68
CA GLY A 135 -9.59 2.30 7.52
C GLY A 135 -9.13 0.86 7.73
N PRO A 136 -9.35 0.28 8.92
CA PRO A 136 -9.03 -1.12 9.16
C PRO A 136 -9.91 -2.03 8.30
N TYR A 137 -9.36 -3.16 7.90
CA TYR A 137 -10.08 -4.30 7.38
C TYR A 137 -10.13 -5.36 8.48
N GLN A 138 -11.32 -5.75 8.90
CA GLN A 138 -11.54 -6.89 9.78
C GLN A 138 -12.09 -8.04 8.91
N ARG A 139 -11.53 -9.24 9.08
CA ARG A 139 -12.09 -10.42 8.44
C ARG A 139 -13.53 -10.66 8.89
N PRO A 140 -14.42 -11.20 8.04
CA PRO A 140 -15.81 -11.45 8.44
C PRO A 140 -15.97 -12.35 9.67
N ASP A 141 -15.02 -13.25 9.92
CA ASP A 141 -15.02 -14.14 11.10
C ASP A 141 -14.42 -13.51 12.36
N GLY A 142 -13.93 -12.27 12.28
CA GLY A 142 -13.32 -11.53 13.39
C GLY A 142 -11.93 -12.03 13.81
N SER A 143 -11.33 -12.97 13.07
CA SER A 143 -10.04 -13.58 13.44
C SER A 143 -8.85 -12.61 13.31
N GLU A 144 -8.93 -11.66 12.37
CA GLU A 144 -7.83 -10.77 12.03
C GLU A 144 -8.31 -9.34 11.75
N THR A 145 -7.46 -8.35 12.04
CA THR A 145 -7.69 -6.94 11.71
C THR A 145 -6.39 -6.29 11.24
N THR A 146 -6.45 -5.50 10.17
CA THR A 146 -5.28 -4.79 9.64
C THR A 146 -4.97 -3.52 10.45
N PHE A 147 -3.70 -3.33 10.81
CA PHE A 147 -3.21 -2.12 11.49
C PHE A 147 -2.19 -1.31 10.68
N VAL A 148 -1.55 -1.94 9.71
CA VAL A 148 -0.43 -1.38 8.93
C VAL A 148 -0.80 -1.44 7.45
N THR A 149 -0.49 -0.37 6.73
CA THR A 149 -0.66 -0.32 5.27
C THR A 149 0.65 -0.67 4.59
N VAL A 150 0.58 -1.53 3.58
CA VAL A 150 1.63 -1.73 2.58
C VAL A 150 1.12 -1.22 1.25
N GLN A 151 1.89 -0.34 0.62
CA GLN A 151 1.60 0.22 -0.70
C GLN A 151 2.78 -0.10 -1.62
N LEU A 152 2.52 -0.88 -2.67
CA LEU A 152 3.49 -1.24 -3.70
C LEU A 152 3.24 -0.38 -4.94
N TYR A 153 4.27 0.32 -5.41
CA TYR A 153 4.22 1.07 -6.65
C TYR A 153 4.54 0.16 -7.84
N LEU A 154 3.62 0.10 -8.81
CA LEU A 154 3.76 -0.77 -9.97
C LEU A 154 4.40 -0.07 -11.18
N ASN A 155 4.47 1.25 -11.19
CA ASN A 155 5.13 2.02 -12.24
C ASN A 155 5.62 3.39 -11.72
N ASP A 156 6.61 3.95 -12.41
CA ASP A 156 7.15 5.29 -12.18
C ASP A 156 7.54 6.04 -13.47
N GLU A 157 7.43 5.38 -14.64
CA GLU A 157 7.78 5.97 -15.93
C GLU A 157 6.84 7.10 -16.31
N GLY A 158 7.41 8.25 -16.68
CA GLY A 158 6.67 9.41 -17.20
C GLY A 158 5.78 10.12 -16.17
N LEU A 159 5.93 9.82 -14.87
CA LEU A 159 5.13 10.46 -13.83
C LEU A 159 5.64 11.87 -13.48
N GLU A 160 4.72 12.84 -13.53
CA GLU A 160 4.88 14.15 -12.88
C GLU A 160 3.94 14.22 -11.65
N GLY A 161 4.51 14.04 -10.46
CA GLY A 161 3.76 13.96 -9.20
C GLY A 161 3.44 12.50 -8.80
N GLY A 162 2.30 12.28 -8.14
CA GLY A 162 1.89 10.96 -7.67
C GLY A 162 2.49 10.53 -6.33
N GLU A 163 3.14 11.45 -5.61
CA GLU A 163 3.81 11.14 -4.36
C GLU A 163 2.82 10.78 -3.24
N THR A 164 3.15 9.74 -2.47
CA THR A 164 2.49 9.50 -1.19
C THR A 164 3.04 10.49 -0.18
N SER A 165 2.17 11.36 0.31
CA SER A 165 2.54 12.42 1.26
C SER A 165 2.06 12.07 2.66
N PHE A 166 2.99 11.90 3.59
CA PHE A 166 2.71 11.90 5.03
C PHE A 166 2.50 13.34 5.49
N LEU A 167 1.50 13.57 6.32
CA LEU A 167 1.03 14.89 6.69
C LEU A 167 0.90 15.00 8.21
N ASN A 168 1.15 16.19 8.75
CA ASN A 168 0.71 16.54 10.10
C ASN A 168 -0.51 17.48 10.04
N PHE A 169 -1.06 17.82 11.21
CA PHE A 169 -2.22 18.72 11.30
C PHE A 169 -1.88 20.20 11.07
N THR A 170 -0.60 20.57 11.00
CA THR A 170 -0.16 21.97 10.77
C THR A 170 0.16 22.26 9.30
N GLY A 171 0.05 21.25 8.42
CA GLY A 171 0.27 21.39 6.98
C GLY A 171 1.66 21.01 6.49
N ASN A 172 2.56 20.56 7.38
CA ASN A 172 3.84 20.00 6.97
C ASN A 172 3.62 18.67 6.26
N LYS A 173 4.49 18.38 5.30
CA LYS A 173 4.44 17.16 4.50
C LYS A 173 5.81 16.57 4.24
N VAL A 174 5.87 15.25 4.27
CA VAL A 174 7.01 14.45 3.81
C VAL A 174 6.52 13.56 2.69
N LYS A 175 7.24 13.55 1.57
CA LYS A 175 6.84 12.87 0.35
C LYS A 175 7.68 11.64 0.12
N VAL A 176 7.03 10.58 -0.36
CA VAL A 176 7.67 9.41 -0.96
C VAL A 176 7.27 9.39 -2.43
N THR A 177 8.26 9.54 -3.31
CA THR A 177 8.06 9.47 -4.76
C THR A 177 7.84 8.01 -5.18
N PRO A 178 6.86 7.70 -6.05
CA PRO A 178 6.67 6.37 -6.59
C PRO A 178 7.95 5.86 -7.26
N LYS A 179 8.25 4.58 -7.05
CA LYS A 179 9.35 3.89 -7.71
C LYS A 179 8.91 2.48 -8.04
N THR A 180 9.04 2.07 -9.30
CA THR A 180 8.57 0.75 -9.75
C THR A 180 9.17 -0.36 -8.87
N GLY A 181 8.30 -1.19 -8.30
CA GLY A 181 8.68 -2.33 -7.46
C GLY A 181 9.08 -1.97 -6.03
N MET A 182 8.90 -0.73 -5.59
CA MET A 182 9.04 -0.29 -4.19
C MET A 182 7.69 -0.38 -3.47
#